data_AF-A0A3C1WKH2-F1
#
_entry.id   AF-A0A3C1WKH2-F1
#
_cell.length_a   1.000
_cell.length_b   1.000
_cell.length_c   1.000
_cell.angle_alpha   90.00
_cell.angle_beta   90.00
_cell.angle_gamma   90.00
#
_symmetry.space_group_name_H-M   'P 1'
#
loop_
_entity.id
_entity.type
_entity.pdbx_description
1 polymer ?
#
loop_
_entity_poly.entity_id
_entity_poly.type
_entity_poly.pdbx_seq_one_letter_code
_entity_poly.pdbx_strand_id
1 'polypeptide(L)'
;SLIPEGNENIDQDVTLPEIVTVTSPNNSYSGVPQYSPISTETLSKQKKNSNTKDEPMTGSEYKIGTTENLTDSTSIDKSSDLFNQAMEYKTSGENEKAIMNLNQVIKLNSKLKPQAMWEKANILFTLNKITEAKKVLKDLSEIDSPFQKQAKDKLLAL
;
A
#
# COMPACT_ATOMS: atom_id res chain seq x y z
N SER A 1 6.75 61.00 62.51
CA SER A 1 5.62 61.27 61.59
C SER A 1 5.77 60.32 60.43
N LEU A 2 5.02 59.22 60.45
CA LEU A 2 3.70 59.07 59.79
C LEU A 2 3.88 58.92 58.27
N ILE A 3 3.80 57.66 57.85
CA ILE A 3 3.43 57.20 56.51
C ILE A 3 2.00 57.70 56.20
N PRO A 4 1.67 57.92 54.92
CA PRO A 4 0.45 57.30 54.44
C PRO A 4 0.65 56.48 53.17
N GLU A 5 -0.17 55.43 53.14
CA GLU A 5 -0.29 54.35 52.20
C GLU A 5 -0.80 54.85 50.83
N GLY A 6 -0.29 54.23 49.76
CA GLY A 6 -0.80 54.36 48.40
C GLY A 6 -0.83 52.97 47.79
N ASN A 7 -2.02 52.38 47.76
CA ASN A 7 -2.33 51.03 47.35
C ASN A 7 -2.84 51.10 45.90
N GLU A 8 -2.08 50.62 44.92
CA GLU A 8 -2.58 50.48 43.54
C GLU A 8 -2.23 49.09 43.00
N ASN A 9 -3.28 48.26 42.96
CA ASN A 9 -3.39 47.07 42.13
C ASN A 9 -3.04 47.43 40.69
N ILE A 10 -2.09 46.70 40.10
CA ILE A 10 -1.92 46.66 38.66
C ILE A 10 -1.97 45.21 38.24
N ASP A 11 -3.04 44.90 37.52
CA ASP A 11 -3.37 43.60 36.95
C ASP A 11 -2.17 43.00 36.20
N GLN A 12 -1.92 41.72 36.48
CA GLN A 12 -1.02 40.90 35.69
C GLN A 12 -1.68 40.59 34.34
N ASP A 13 -1.39 41.41 33.33
CA ASP A 13 -1.63 41.07 31.93
C ASP A 13 -0.62 40.00 31.51
N VAL A 14 -0.95 38.74 31.76
CA VAL A 14 -0.23 37.58 31.23
C VAL A 14 -0.73 37.35 29.81
N THR A 15 -0.15 38.09 28.87
CA THR A 15 -0.35 37.80 27.44
C THR A 15 0.43 36.53 27.09
N LEU A 16 -0.29 35.41 27.00
CA LEU A 16 0.25 34.13 26.51
C LEU A 16 0.70 34.28 25.05
N PRO A 17 1.88 33.79 24.64
CA PRO A 17 2.27 33.80 23.24
C PRO A 17 1.36 32.85 22.44
N GLU A 18 0.78 33.39 21.37
CA GLU A 18 0.02 32.64 20.38
C GLU A 18 0.86 31.49 19.81
N ILE A 19 0.42 30.28 20.08
CA ILE A 19 0.90 29.06 19.44
C ILE A 19 0.53 29.12 17.95
N VAL A 20 1.50 29.51 17.12
CA VAL A 20 1.42 29.37 15.66
C VAL A 20 1.38 27.88 15.36
N THR A 21 0.19 27.37 15.07
CA THR A 21 0.02 26.00 14.58
C THR A 21 0.61 25.92 13.18
N VAL A 22 1.72 25.21 13.06
CA VAL A 22 2.29 24.84 11.77
C VAL A 22 1.30 23.87 11.13
N THR A 23 0.44 24.37 10.24
CA THR A 23 -0.37 23.53 9.38
C THR A 23 0.57 22.82 8.42
N SER A 24 0.91 21.57 8.73
CA SER A 24 1.57 20.67 7.80
C SER A 24 0.80 20.67 6.47
N PRO A 25 1.45 20.91 5.33
CA PRO A 25 0.77 20.80 4.05
C PRO A 25 0.34 19.34 3.87
N ASN A 26 -0.98 19.14 3.80
CA ASN A 26 -1.61 17.92 3.31
C ASN A 26 -1.10 17.66 1.89
N ASN A 27 0.00 16.93 1.79
CA ASN A 27 0.48 16.41 0.52
C ASN A 27 -0.32 15.14 0.23
N SER A 28 -1.58 15.33 -0.16
CA SER A 28 -2.44 14.27 -0.70
C SER A 28 -1.91 13.88 -2.08
N TYR A 29 -0.86 13.05 -2.09
CA TYR A 29 -0.33 12.44 -3.30
C TYR A 29 -1.25 11.29 -3.72
N SER A 30 -2.42 11.64 -4.26
CA SER A 30 -3.33 10.71 -4.92
C SER A 30 -2.81 10.46 -6.34
N GLY A 31 -2.12 9.34 -6.50
CA GLY A 31 -1.55 8.95 -7.79
C GLY A 31 -1.04 7.52 -7.76
N VAL A 32 -1.80 6.60 -7.16
CA VAL A 32 -1.55 5.16 -7.32
C VAL A 32 -1.94 4.81 -8.75
N PRO A 33 -1.08 4.18 -9.57
CA PRO A 33 -1.51 3.60 -10.82
C PRO A 33 -2.58 2.56 -10.50
N GLN A 34 -3.84 2.90 -10.77
CA GLN A 34 -4.98 2.01 -10.61
C GLN A 34 -4.85 0.91 -11.66
N TYR A 35 -4.29 -0.23 -11.26
CA TYR A 35 -4.46 -1.43 -12.05
C TYR A 35 -5.88 -1.92 -11.79
N SER A 36 -6.75 -1.78 -12.79
CA SER A 36 -8.11 -2.31 -12.72
C SER A 36 -8.03 -3.81 -12.47
N PRO A 37 -8.64 -4.33 -11.38
CA PRO A 37 -8.79 -5.77 -11.23
C PRO A 37 -9.63 -6.26 -12.41
N ILE A 38 -9.11 -7.25 -13.15
CA ILE A 38 -9.88 -7.94 -14.18
C ILE A 38 -11.08 -8.56 -13.46
N SER A 39 -12.27 -8.01 -13.68
CA SER A 39 -13.51 -8.57 -13.15
C SER A 39 -13.83 -9.84 -13.93
N THR A 40 -13.46 -11.00 -13.40
CA THR A 40 -14.09 -12.26 -13.81
C THR A 40 -15.37 -12.43 -13.01
N GLU A 41 -16.45 -11.88 -13.56
CA GLU A 41 -17.81 -12.24 -13.18
C GLU A 41 -18.13 -13.62 -13.78
N THR A 42 -18.98 -14.38 -13.07
CA THR A 42 -19.49 -15.77 -13.30
C THR A 42 -18.61 -16.90 -12.72
N LEU A 43 -19.12 -17.90 -11.99
CA LEU A 43 -20.49 -18.32 -11.69
C LEU A 43 -20.47 -19.15 -10.38
N SER A 44 -21.43 -18.91 -9.49
CA SER A 44 -21.69 -19.81 -8.36
C SER A 44 -22.79 -20.82 -8.70
N LYS A 45 -22.60 -22.05 -8.19
CA LYS A 45 -23.56 -23.18 -8.05
C LYS A 45 -23.78 -24.06 -9.29
N GLN A 46 -23.38 -25.33 -9.24
CA GLN A 46 -24.25 -26.47 -8.88
C GLN A 46 -23.59 -27.85 -9.10
N LYS A 47 -24.01 -28.76 -8.21
CA LYS A 47 -23.78 -30.19 -8.06
C LYS A 47 -24.11 -31.04 -9.32
N LYS A 48 -23.46 -32.23 -9.36
CA LYS A 48 -23.88 -33.55 -9.95
C LYS A 48 -23.54 -33.89 -11.42
N ASN A 49 -22.67 -34.91 -11.53
CA ASN A 49 -22.78 -36.18 -12.28
C ASN A 49 -23.09 -36.25 -13.80
N SER A 50 -22.23 -37.07 -14.45
CA SER A 50 -22.48 -38.05 -15.53
C SER A 50 -22.26 -37.64 -17.00
N ASN A 51 -21.40 -38.44 -17.66
CA ASN A 51 -21.30 -38.80 -19.10
C ASN A 51 -22.23 -38.08 -20.09
N THR A 52 -21.71 -37.59 -21.22
CA THR A 52 -21.57 -38.30 -22.52
C THR A 52 -20.94 -37.34 -23.55
N LYS A 53 -20.25 -37.91 -24.54
CA LYS A 53 -19.59 -37.26 -25.70
C LYS A 53 -20.57 -36.51 -26.61
N ASP A 54 -20.10 -35.43 -27.24
CA ASP A 54 -20.04 -35.20 -28.70
C ASP A 54 -19.46 -33.78 -28.99
N GLU A 55 -18.41 -33.70 -29.83
CA GLU A 55 -17.71 -32.48 -30.29
C GLU A 55 -18.48 -31.72 -31.41
N PRO A 56 -17.98 -30.67 -32.12
CA PRO A 56 -16.79 -29.79 -31.97
C PRO A 56 -17.09 -28.27 -32.14
N MET A 57 -16.11 -27.39 -31.85
CA MET A 57 -15.79 -26.17 -32.65
C MET A 57 -14.68 -25.32 -31.98
N THR A 58 -13.47 -25.51 -32.52
CA THR A 58 -12.48 -24.49 -32.94
C THR A 58 -12.57 -23.05 -32.39
N GLY A 59 -11.49 -22.57 -31.78
CA GLY A 59 -11.22 -21.13 -31.66
C GLY A 59 -10.09 -20.74 -30.71
N SER A 60 -8.97 -20.29 -31.26
CA SER A 60 -7.77 -19.72 -30.61
C SER A 60 -6.83 -20.68 -29.89
N GLU A 61 -5.99 -21.36 -30.70
CA GLU A 61 -4.65 -21.74 -30.30
C GLU A 61 -3.86 -20.48 -29.91
N TYR A 62 -3.75 -20.21 -28.62
CA TYR A 62 -2.68 -19.33 -28.14
C TYR A 62 -1.39 -20.14 -28.15
N LYS A 63 -0.57 -19.91 -29.19
CA LYS A 63 0.82 -20.37 -29.21
C LYS A 63 1.56 -19.69 -28.04
N ILE A 64 1.65 -20.40 -26.93
CA ILE A 64 2.44 -20.01 -25.77
C ILE A 64 3.90 -20.20 -26.18
N GLY A 65 4.55 -19.10 -26.53
CA GLY A 65 6.01 -19.05 -26.61
C GLY A 65 6.58 -19.29 -25.22
N THR A 66 7.07 -20.51 -25.00
CA THR A 66 8.06 -20.90 -23.97
C THR A 66 9.22 -19.89 -23.98
N THR A 67 9.74 -19.35 -22.88
CA THR A 67 10.25 -19.91 -21.61
C THR A 67 10.44 -18.69 -20.67
N GLU A 68 10.15 -18.64 -19.37
CA GLU A 68 10.74 -19.38 -18.24
C GLU A 68 9.91 -19.07 -16.96
N ASN A 69 9.91 -20.03 -16.03
CA ASN A 69 9.24 -20.03 -14.72
C ASN A 69 7.71 -20.23 -14.72
N LEU A 70 7.33 -21.49 -14.89
CA LEU A 70 6.10 -22.09 -14.37
C LEU A 70 6.11 -22.00 -12.83
N THR A 71 5.96 -20.80 -12.27
CA THR A 71 5.45 -20.69 -10.90
C THR A 71 3.99 -21.09 -10.97
N ASP A 72 3.70 -22.29 -10.47
CA ASP A 72 2.38 -22.89 -10.25
C ASP A 72 1.25 -21.85 -10.28
N SER A 73 0.31 -21.96 -11.23
CA SER A 73 -0.82 -21.02 -11.40
C SER A 73 -1.49 -20.70 -10.07
N THR A 74 -1.57 -21.70 -9.20
CA THR A 74 -2.05 -21.62 -7.81
C THR A 74 -1.35 -20.54 -6.97
N SER A 75 -0.04 -20.36 -7.14
CA SER A 75 0.76 -19.34 -6.43
C SER A 75 0.52 -17.93 -6.96
N ILE A 76 0.23 -17.77 -8.25
CA ILE A 76 -0.15 -16.48 -8.85
C ILE A 76 -1.54 -16.07 -8.36
N ASP A 77 -2.48 -17.00 -8.35
CA ASP A 77 -3.85 -16.78 -7.85
C ASP A 77 -3.82 -16.40 -6.36
N LYS A 78 -3.10 -17.18 -5.54
CA LYS A 78 -2.92 -16.88 -4.12
C LYS A 78 -2.26 -15.52 -3.87
N SER A 79 -1.27 -15.14 -4.68
CA SER A 79 -0.58 -13.85 -4.50
C SER A 79 -1.49 -12.67 -4.82
N SER A 80 -2.39 -12.83 -5.79
CA SER A 80 -3.38 -11.82 -6.14
C SER A 80 -4.41 -11.66 -5.02
N ASP A 81 -4.90 -12.76 -4.45
CA ASP A 81 -5.82 -12.74 -3.30
C ASP A 81 -5.19 -12.06 -2.08
N LEU A 82 -3.94 -12.41 -1.75
CA LEU A 82 -3.20 -11.78 -0.66
C LEU A 82 -3.01 -10.28 -0.89
N PHE A 83 -2.76 -9.86 -2.13
CA PHE A 83 -2.63 -8.44 -2.47
C PHE A 83 -3.96 -7.70 -2.26
N ASN A 84 -5.07 -8.26 -2.75
CA ASN A 84 -6.40 -7.68 -2.59
C ASN A 84 -6.79 -7.55 -1.11
N GLN A 85 -6.60 -8.62 -0.32
CA GLN A 85 -6.82 -8.58 1.14
C GLN A 85 -5.95 -7.52 1.83
N ALA A 86 -4.70 -7.35 1.40
CA ALA A 86 -3.87 -6.29 1.96
C ALA A 86 -4.44 -4.89 1.69
N MET A 87 -5.03 -4.66 0.51
CA MET A 87 -5.65 -3.38 0.18
C MET A 87 -6.93 -3.14 0.99
N GLU A 88 -7.72 -4.18 1.23
CA GLU A 88 -8.87 -4.12 2.14
C GLU A 88 -8.43 -3.75 3.56
N TYR A 89 -7.44 -4.46 4.12
CA TYR A 89 -6.91 -4.16 5.45
C TYR A 89 -6.31 -2.75 5.53
N LYS A 90 -5.59 -2.30 4.50
CA LYS A 90 -5.07 -0.92 4.42
C LYS A 90 -6.21 0.10 4.48
N THR A 91 -7.28 -0.13 3.74
CA THR A 91 -8.45 0.75 3.68
C THR A 91 -9.21 0.77 5.00
N SER A 92 -9.28 -0.36 5.69
CA SER A 92 -9.87 -0.49 7.04
C SER A 92 -8.96 0.03 8.17
N GLY A 93 -7.76 0.52 7.86
CA GLY A 93 -6.77 0.99 8.84
C GLY A 93 -6.02 -0.12 9.59
N GLU A 94 -6.26 -1.39 9.24
CA GLU A 94 -5.59 -2.57 9.80
C GLU A 94 -4.20 -2.77 9.16
N ASN A 95 -3.36 -1.75 9.30
CA ASN A 95 -2.09 -1.60 8.60
C ASN A 95 -1.09 -2.76 8.83
N GLU A 96 -1.03 -3.31 10.05
CA GLU A 96 -0.18 -4.46 10.36
C GLU A 96 -0.58 -5.71 9.58
N LYS A 97 -1.90 -5.99 9.47
CA LYS A 97 -2.41 -7.12 8.69
C LYS A 97 -2.13 -6.93 7.21
N ALA A 98 -2.29 -5.70 6.70
CA ALA A 98 -1.94 -5.36 5.33
C ALA A 98 -0.45 -5.65 5.05
N ILE A 99 0.46 -5.21 5.93
CA ILE A 99 1.90 -5.49 5.81
C ILE A 99 2.19 -7.00 5.84
N MET A 100 1.52 -7.77 6.71
CA MET A 100 1.69 -9.22 6.76
C MET A 100 1.35 -9.89 5.42
N ASN A 101 0.24 -9.50 4.79
CA ASN A 101 -0.16 -10.04 3.49
C ASN A 101 0.79 -9.59 2.37
N LEU A 102 1.19 -8.32 2.35
CA LEU A 102 2.17 -7.80 1.37
C LEU A 102 3.51 -8.52 1.46
N ASN A 103 3.97 -8.87 2.67
CA ASN A 103 5.19 -9.66 2.86
C ASN A 103 5.08 -11.05 2.21
N GLN A 104 3.89 -11.66 2.15
CA GLN A 104 3.69 -12.91 1.46
C GLN A 104 3.72 -12.71 -0.06
N VAL A 105 3.06 -11.67 -0.59
CA VAL A 105 3.09 -11.34 -2.02
C VAL A 105 4.53 -11.14 -2.52
N ILE A 106 5.34 -10.39 -1.77
CA ILE A 106 6.76 -10.12 -2.09
C ILE A 106 7.59 -11.40 -2.22
N LYS A 107 7.23 -12.47 -1.50
CA LYS A 107 7.92 -13.77 -1.53
C LYS A 107 7.42 -14.68 -2.65
N LEU A 108 6.13 -14.62 -2.95
CA LEU A 108 5.46 -15.58 -3.82
C LEU A 108 5.44 -15.18 -5.29
N ASN A 109 5.41 -13.87 -5.58
CA ASN A 109 5.18 -13.39 -6.94
C ASN A 109 6.12 -12.24 -7.31
N SER A 110 7.08 -12.53 -8.19
CA SER A 110 8.05 -11.54 -8.68
C SER A 110 7.42 -10.41 -9.49
N LYS A 111 6.30 -10.66 -10.18
CA LYS A 111 5.57 -9.66 -10.96
C LYS A 111 4.84 -8.65 -10.07
N LEU A 112 4.21 -9.12 -8.98
CA LEU A 112 3.51 -8.25 -8.01
C LEU A 112 4.45 -7.67 -6.96
N LYS A 113 5.62 -8.26 -6.76
CA LYS A 113 6.60 -7.85 -5.74
C LYS A 113 6.88 -6.33 -5.74
N PRO A 114 7.17 -5.65 -6.86
CA PRO A 114 7.46 -4.22 -6.84
C PRO A 114 6.28 -3.37 -6.32
N GLN A 115 5.06 -3.70 -6.75
CA GLN A 115 3.86 -3.01 -6.29
C GLN A 115 3.59 -3.29 -4.81
N ALA A 116 3.78 -4.53 -4.36
CA ALA A 116 3.62 -4.90 -2.95
C ALA A 116 4.66 -4.20 -2.05
N MET A 117 5.90 -4.04 -2.53
CA MET A 117 6.94 -3.26 -1.84
C MET A 117 6.56 -1.77 -1.75
N TRP A 118 6.05 -1.18 -2.84
CA TRP A 118 5.60 0.21 -2.84
C TRP A 118 4.48 0.46 -1.82
N GLU A 119 3.44 -0.38 -1.83
CA GLU A 119 2.34 -0.27 -0.89
C GLU A 119 2.79 -0.50 0.56
N LYS A 120 3.66 -1.49 0.80
CA LYS A 120 4.24 -1.72 2.13
C LYS A 120 5.00 -0.49 2.62
N ALA A 121 5.81 0.13 1.77
CA ALA A 121 6.54 1.34 2.12
C ALA A 121 5.57 2.47 2.50
N ASN A 122 4.51 2.68 1.72
CA ASN A 122 3.49 3.70 2.02
C ASN A 122 2.81 3.47 3.37
N ILE A 123 2.42 2.24 3.68
CA ILE A 123 1.81 1.90 4.98
C ILE A 123 2.81 2.15 6.12
N LEU A 124 4.09 1.80 5.94
CA LEU A 124 5.12 2.06 6.94
C LEU A 124 5.31 3.55 7.21
N PHE A 125 5.15 4.43 6.22
CA PHE A 125 5.11 5.89 6.45
C PHE A 125 3.92 6.31 7.29
N THR A 126 2.73 5.81 6.99
CA THR A 126 1.52 6.10 7.77
C THR A 126 1.68 5.69 9.23
N LEU A 127 2.40 4.60 9.49
CA LEU A 127 2.74 4.12 10.84
C LEU A 127 3.94 4.83 11.48
N ASN A 128 4.52 5.85 10.85
CA ASN A 128 5.75 6.52 11.26
C ASN A 128 6.98 5.57 11.44
N LYS A 129 6.97 4.42 10.76
CA LYS A 129 8.06 3.43 10.74
C LYS A 129 9.07 3.77 9.65
N ILE A 130 9.62 4.99 9.72
CA ILE A 130 10.45 5.59 8.67
C ILE A 130 11.68 4.73 8.32
N THR A 131 12.36 4.18 9.31
CA THR A 131 13.54 3.32 9.09
C THR A 131 13.22 2.06 8.29
N GLU A 132 12.08 1.42 8.58
CA GLU A 132 11.64 0.25 7.82
C GLU A 132 11.20 0.64 6.41
N ALA A 133 10.52 1.77 6.27
CA ALA A 133 10.10 2.29 4.97
C ALA A 133 11.31 2.59 4.07
N LYS A 134 12.36 3.24 4.60
CA LYS A 134 13.61 3.51 3.87
C LYS A 134 14.26 2.22 3.37
N LYS A 135 14.27 1.14 4.17
CA LYS A 135 14.80 -0.16 3.73
C LYS A 135 14.01 -0.71 2.52
N VAL A 136 12.69 -0.75 2.61
CA VAL A 136 11.84 -1.26 1.54
C VAL A 136 11.97 -0.42 0.26
N LEU A 137 12.02 0.90 0.38
CA LEU A 137 12.21 1.79 -0.77
C LEU A 137 13.59 1.62 -1.39
N LYS A 138 14.65 1.42 -0.58
CA LYS A 138 16.00 1.14 -1.10
C LYS A 138 15.98 -0.13 -1.94
N ASP A 139 15.46 -1.22 -1.39
CA ASP A 139 15.35 -2.48 -2.10
C ASP A 139 14.50 -2.31 -3.39
N LEU A 140 13.43 -1.52 -3.36
CA LEU A 140 12.59 -1.24 -4.53
C LEU A 140 13.31 -0.40 -5.59
N SER A 141 14.17 0.54 -5.17
CA SER A 141 14.93 1.42 -6.07
C SER A 141 16.02 0.69 -6.86
N GLU A 142 16.41 -0.49 -6.39
CA GLU A 142 17.42 -1.36 -7.00
C GLU A 142 16.80 -2.31 -8.05
N ILE A 143 15.48 -2.47 -8.07
CA ILE A 143 14.77 -3.35 -9.00
C ILE A 143 14.23 -2.53 -10.17
N ASP A 144 14.42 -3.02 -11.40
CA ASP A 144 13.77 -2.45 -12.58
C ASP A 144 12.26 -2.66 -12.48
N SER A 145 11.51 -1.58 -12.27
CA SER A 145 10.08 -1.61 -12.08
C SER A 145 9.47 -0.23 -12.34
N PRO A 146 8.15 -0.15 -12.60
CA PRO A 146 7.45 1.13 -12.73
C PRO A 146 7.59 2.05 -11.50
N PHE A 147 7.89 1.46 -10.33
CA PHE A 147 8.03 2.18 -9.07
C PHE A 147 9.48 2.59 -8.76
N GLN A 148 10.47 2.21 -9.58
CA GLN A 148 11.88 2.44 -9.29
C GLN A 148 12.19 3.93 -9.10
N LYS A 149 11.73 4.78 -10.05
CA LYS A 149 11.93 6.22 -9.97
C LYS A 149 11.23 6.82 -8.76
N GLN A 150 9.98 6.43 -8.51
CA GLN A 150 9.20 6.90 -7.36
C GLN A 150 9.86 6.52 -6.03
N ALA A 151 10.47 5.33 -5.96
CA ALA A 151 11.20 4.89 -4.78
C ALA A 151 12.46 5.74 -4.54
N LYS A 152 13.23 6.05 -5.59
CA LYS A 152 14.39 6.94 -5.51
C LYS A 152 14.00 8.35 -5.07
N ASP A 153 12.98 8.93 -5.72
CA ASP A 153 12.48 10.27 -5.40
C ASP A 153 12.00 10.33 -3.94
N LYS A 154 11.26 9.31 -3.49
CA LYS A 154 10.77 9.24 -2.11
C LYS A 154 11.89 9.03 -1.09
N LEU A 155 12.94 8.28 -1.41
CA LEU A 155 14.12 8.14 -0.53
C LEU A 155 14.85 9.46 -0.33
N LEU A 156 14.98 10.27 -1.39
CA LEU A 156 15.64 11.57 -1.34
C LEU A 156 14.88 12.59 -0.49
N ALA A 157 13.57 12.42 -0.36
CA ALA A 157 12.70 13.31 0.41
C ALA A 157 12.70 13.05 1.93
N LEU A 158 13.46 12.07 2.43
CA LEU A 158 13.41 11.58 3.82
C LEU A 158 14.75 11.66 4.56
#